data_AF-A0A542B979-F1
#
_entry.id   AF-A0A542B979-F1
#
_cell.length_a   1.000
_cell.length_b   1.000
_cell.length_c   1.000
_cell.angle_alpha   90.00
_cell.angle_beta   90.00
_cell.angle_gamma   90.00
#
_symmetry.space_group_name_H-M   'P 1'
#
loop_
_entity.id
_entity.type
_entity.pdbx_description
1 polymer ?
#
loop_
_entity_poly.entity_id
_entity_poly.type
_entity_poly.pdbx_seq_one_letter_code
_entity_poly.pdbx_strand_id
1 'polypeptide(L)'
;MDEDCDCPEVEIPAGALYGEFQIVNKKGLHARATAKFVQCAARYEADITVSRCGETVGATSIMGVLTLGAGIGSTITIVAKGAEAKPALDALAALIADRFGEGE
;
A
#
# COMPACT_ATOMS: atom_id res chain seq x y z
N MET A 1 9.60 17.38 17.84
CA MET A 1 8.66 16.38 18.40
C MET A 1 8.54 15.34 17.33
N ASP A 2 9.60 14.54 17.23
CA ASP A 2 9.67 13.33 16.43
C ASP A 2 8.89 12.31 17.23
N GLU A 3 7.58 12.25 16.96
CA GLU A 3 6.71 11.27 17.60
C GLU A 3 7.06 9.94 16.92
N ASP A 4 7.98 9.21 17.57
CA ASP A 4 8.36 7.83 17.28
C ASP A 4 7.10 7.05 16.90
N CYS A 5 6.95 6.82 15.60
CA CYS A 5 5.88 6.04 15.05
C CYS A 5 6.22 4.58 15.33
N ASP A 6 5.96 4.14 16.56
CA ASP A 6 5.99 2.74 17.00
C ASP A 6 4.86 2.03 16.25
N CYS A 7 5.08 1.80 14.96
CA CYS A 7 4.18 1.01 14.14
C CYS A 7 4.36 -0.43 14.59
N PRO A 8 3.30 -1.07 15.10
CA PRO A 8 3.39 -2.46 15.51
C PRO A 8 3.78 -3.34 14.32
N GLU A 9 4.48 -4.42 14.61
CA GLU A 9 4.95 -5.38 13.62
C GLU A 9 3.76 -5.94 12.82
N VAL A 10 3.84 -5.90 11.49
CA VAL A 10 2.76 -6.37 10.60
C VAL A 10 2.83 -7.88 10.51
N GLU A 11 1.75 -8.57 10.85
CA GLU A 11 1.67 -10.03 10.75
C GLU A 11 1.66 -10.48 9.27
N ILE A 12 2.73 -11.14 8.83
CA ILE A 12 2.85 -11.69 7.47
C ILE A 12 2.41 -13.17 7.47
N PRO A 13 1.33 -13.54 6.78
CA PRO A 13 0.90 -14.92 6.72
C PRO A 13 1.91 -15.80 5.95
N ALA A 14 2.03 -17.08 6.35
CA ALA A 14 2.94 -18.02 5.71
C ALA A 14 2.65 -18.17 4.20
N GLY A 15 3.71 -18.03 3.39
CA GLY A 15 3.64 -18.08 1.93
C GLY A 15 3.15 -16.79 1.26
N ALA A 16 2.98 -15.69 2.01
CA ALA A 16 2.78 -14.37 1.44
C ALA A 16 4.11 -13.68 1.15
N LEU A 17 4.08 -12.76 0.19
CA LEU A 17 5.14 -11.81 -0.09
C LEU A 17 4.77 -10.47 0.53
N TYR A 18 5.76 -9.72 0.99
CA TYR A 18 5.54 -8.39 1.52
C TYR A 18 6.65 -7.43 1.10
N GLY A 19 6.35 -6.15 1.16
CA GLY A 19 7.31 -5.08 0.92
C GLY A 19 6.88 -3.80 1.62
N GLU A 20 7.86 -3.03 2.07
CA GLU A 20 7.66 -1.71 2.67
C GLU A 20 7.91 -0.63 1.61
N PHE A 21 6.96 0.29 1.47
CA PHE A 21 6.99 1.32 0.44
C PHE A 21 6.70 2.68 1.05
N GLN A 22 7.58 3.64 0.76
CA GLN A 22 7.40 5.01 1.19
C GLN A 22 6.54 5.77 0.18
N ILE A 23 5.51 6.45 0.68
CA ILE A 23 4.64 7.30 -0.11
C ILE A 23 5.38 8.60 -0.47
N VAL A 24 5.68 8.78 -1.76
CA VAL A 24 6.52 9.88 -2.27
C VAL A 24 5.75 10.98 -2.99
N ASN A 25 4.45 10.80 -3.25
CA ASN A 25 3.63 11.83 -3.89
C ASN A 25 3.15 12.87 -2.86
N LYS A 26 3.06 14.15 -3.27
CA LYS A 26 2.75 15.27 -2.35
C LYS A 26 1.46 15.11 -1.55
N LYS A 27 0.44 14.49 -2.13
CA LYS A 27 -0.90 14.36 -1.54
C LYS A 27 -1.14 13.04 -0.81
N GLY A 28 -0.18 12.11 -0.85
CA GLY A 28 -0.32 10.77 -0.31
C GLY A 28 -1.45 9.94 -0.94
N LEU A 29 -1.99 8.98 -0.20
CA LEU A 29 -3.12 8.12 -0.57
C LEU A 29 -4.47 8.85 -0.51
N HIS A 30 -4.59 9.94 -1.27
CA HIS A 30 -5.84 10.65 -1.53
C HIS A 30 -6.69 9.92 -2.58
N ALA A 31 -7.94 10.36 -2.79
CA ALA A 31 -8.93 9.67 -3.63
C ALA A 31 -8.45 9.21 -5.01
N ARG A 32 -7.65 10.00 -5.75
CA ARG A 32 -7.15 9.60 -7.08
C ARG A 32 -6.03 8.57 -6.98
N ALA A 33 -5.06 8.76 -6.08
CA ALA A 33 -3.99 7.80 -5.83
C ALA A 33 -4.57 6.46 -5.34
N THR A 34 -5.52 6.51 -4.40
CA THR A 34 -6.22 5.33 -3.88
C THR A 34 -6.99 4.59 -4.97
N ALA A 35 -7.70 5.30 -5.85
CA ALA A 35 -8.39 4.66 -6.97
C ALA A 35 -7.43 3.93 -7.92
N LYS A 36 -6.27 4.52 -8.23
CA LYS A 36 -5.23 3.88 -9.05
C LYS A 36 -4.61 2.68 -8.33
N PHE A 37 -4.34 2.80 -7.04
CA PHE A 37 -3.79 1.73 -6.21
C PHE A 37 -4.74 0.53 -6.18
N VAL A 38 -6.01 0.77 -5.85
CA VAL A 38 -7.06 -0.26 -5.83
C VAL A 38 -7.25 -0.89 -7.20
N GLN A 39 -7.28 -0.08 -8.26
CA GLN A 39 -7.41 -0.59 -9.62
C GLN A 39 -6.20 -1.43 -10.05
N CYS A 40 -4.98 -1.10 -9.58
CA CYS A 40 -3.79 -1.90 -9.81
C CYS A 40 -3.87 -3.23 -9.06
N ALA A 41 -4.16 -3.19 -7.76
CA ALA A 41 -4.30 -4.37 -6.92
C ALA A 41 -5.39 -5.33 -7.43
N ALA A 42 -6.53 -4.80 -7.86
CA ALA A 42 -7.67 -5.58 -8.36
C ALA A 42 -7.43 -6.26 -9.73
N ARG A 43 -6.31 -5.99 -10.41
CA ARG A 43 -5.96 -6.66 -11.68
C ARG A 43 -5.33 -8.04 -11.48
N TYR A 44 -4.89 -8.35 -10.27
CA TYR A 44 -4.16 -9.56 -9.95
C TYR A 44 -5.01 -10.52 -9.13
N GLU A 45 -4.93 -11.81 -9.42
CA GLU A 45 -5.50 -12.88 -8.61
C GLU A 45 -4.60 -13.15 -7.39
N ALA A 46 -4.56 -12.19 -6.49
CA ALA A 46 -3.87 -12.26 -5.20
C ALA A 46 -4.67 -11.53 -4.12
N ASP A 47 -4.63 -12.08 -2.90
CA ASP A 47 -5.11 -11.40 -1.70
C ASP A 47 -4.05 -10.37 -1.28
N ILE A 48 -4.38 -9.09 -1.38
CA ILE A 48 -3.44 -8.00 -1.13
C ILE A 48 -3.99 -7.12 0.00
N THR A 49 -3.19 -6.92 1.03
CA THR A 49 -3.49 -6.05 2.16
C THR A 49 -2.43 -4.96 2.29
N VAL A 50 -2.84 -3.85 2.89
CA VAL A 50 -1.99 -2.69 3.16
C VAL A 50 -2.08 -2.38 4.65
N SER A 51 -0.94 -2.23 5.28
CA SER A 51 -0.82 -1.97 6.71
C SER A 51 -0.04 -0.68 6.95
N ARG A 52 -0.49 0.12 7.92
CA ARG A 52 0.18 1.33 8.40
C ARG A 52 -0.24 1.59 9.84
N CYS A 53 0.71 1.89 10.73
CA CYS A 53 0.44 2.26 12.13
C CYS A 53 -0.50 1.27 12.86
N GLY A 54 -0.38 -0.03 12.57
CA GLY A 54 -1.22 -1.08 13.16
C GLY A 54 -2.62 -1.24 12.57
N GLU A 55 -3.01 -0.37 11.63
CA GLU A 55 -4.23 -0.57 10.86
C GLU A 55 -3.91 -1.35 9.58
N THR A 56 -4.68 -2.39 9.31
CA THR A 56 -4.55 -3.22 8.09
C THR A 56 -5.87 -3.24 7.35
N VAL A 57 -5.83 -2.92 6.07
CA VAL A 57 -7.01 -2.90 5.18
C VAL A 57 -6.74 -3.67 3.90
N GLY A 58 -7.79 -4.13 3.23
CA GLY A 58 -7.67 -4.73 1.90
C GLY A 58 -7.26 -3.70 0.86
N ALA A 59 -6.30 -4.02 0.00
CA ALA A 59 -5.83 -3.16 -1.08
C ALA A 59 -6.90 -2.87 -2.14
N THR A 60 -7.95 -3.70 -2.20
CA THR A 60 -9.10 -3.53 -3.11
C THR A 60 -10.21 -2.66 -2.51
N SER A 61 -10.13 -2.30 -1.23
CA SER A 61 -11.11 -1.47 -0.53
C SER A 61 -10.73 0.00 -0.60
N ILE A 62 -11.30 0.73 -1.56
CA ILE A 62 -11.11 2.20 -1.72
C ILE A 62 -11.32 2.94 -0.39
N MET A 63 -12.40 2.63 0.33
CA MET A 63 -12.71 3.28 1.61
C MET A 63 -11.65 2.99 2.68
N GLY A 64 -11.17 1.75 2.78
CA GLY A 64 -10.15 1.36 3.76
C GLY A 64 -8.79 2.02 3.48
N VAL A 65 -8.38 2.06 2.21
CA VAL A 65 -7.12 2.69 1.80
C VAL A 65 -7.19 4.22 1.98
N LEU A 66 -8.37 4.83 1.79
CA LEU A 66 -8.60 6.24 2.11
C LEU A 66 -8.50 6.52 3.61
N THR A 67 -9.02 5.64 4.47
CA THR A 67 -8.98 5.83 5.93
C THR A 67 -7.59 5.63 6.52
N LEU A 68 -6.74 4.77 5.93
CA LEU A 68 -5.33 4.62 6.35
C LEU A 68 -4.55 5.94 6.35
N GLY A 69 -4.96 6.91 5.52
CA GLY A 69 -4.45 8.28 5.57
C GLY A 69 -2.93 8.38 5.39
N ALA A 70 -2.33 7.56 4.52
CA ALA A 70 -0.89 7.57 4.31
C ALA A 70 -0.47 8.83 3.53
N GLY A 71 0.05 9.83 4.24
CA GLY A 71 0.58 11.07 3.66
C GLY A 71 1.98 10.89 3.06
N ILE A 72 2.49 11.96 2.43
CA ILE A 72 3.88 12.00 1.95
C ILE A 72 4.86 11.68 3.10
N GLY A 73 5.86 10.85 2.81
CA GLY A 73 6.85 10.39 3.79
C GLY A 73 6.37 9.26 4.70
N SER A 74 5.09 8.87 4.63
CA SER A 74 4.62 7.68 5.35
C SER A 74 5.11 6.40 4.68
N THR A 75 5.51 5.43 5.49
CA THR A 75 5.77 4.06 5.02
C THR A 75 4.51 3.23 5.18
N ILE A 76 4.19 2.45 4.16
CA ILE A 76 3.13 1.43 4.19
C ILE A 76 3.75 0.07 3.93
N THR A 77 3.21 -0.96 4.57
CA THR A 77 3.58 -2.35 4.31
C THR A 77 2.50 -2.97 3.46
N ILE A 78 2.88 -3.48 2.29
CA ILE A 78 1.96 -4.19 1.40
C ILE A 78 2.27 -5.67 1.53
N VAL A 79 1.23 -6.47 1.75
CA VAL A 79 1.33 -7.93 1.82
C VAL A 79 0.47 -8.50 0.72
N ALA A 80 1.01 -9.43 -0.05
CA ALA A 80 0.34 -10.08 -1.16
C ALA A 80 0.47 -11.60 -1.05
N LYS A 81 -0.64 -12.32 -1.20
CA LYS A 81 -0.69 -13.78 -1.11
C LYS A 81 -1.49 -14.36 -2.26
N GLY A 82 -0.93 -15.35 -2.94
CA GLY A 82 -1.58 -16.00 -4.10
C GLY A 82 -0.59 -16.25 -5.23
N ALA A 83 -1.11 -16.77 -6.34
CA ALA A 83 -0.30 -17.08 -7.52
C ALA A 83 0.33 -15.81 -8.13
N GLU A 84 -0.39 -14.69 -8.07
CA GLU A 84 0.05 -13.40 -8.62
C GLU A 84 0.58 -12.43 -7.54
N ALA A 85 0.94 -12.93 -6.35
CA ALA A 85 1.45 -12.07 -5.27
C ALA A 85 2.69 -11.26 -5.68
N LYS A 86 3.64 -11.90 -6.38
CA LYS A 86 4.88 -11.26 -6.83
C LYS A 86 4.63 -10.17 -7.88
N PRO A 87 3.95 -10.44 -9.01
CA PRO A 87 3.66 -9.40 -10.00
C PRO A 87 2.76 -8.29 -9.44
N ALA A 88 1.84 -8.60 -8.52
CA ALA A 88 1.04 -7.57 -7.85
C ALA A 88 1.90 -6.63 -7.01
N LEU A 89 2.80 -7.18 -6.19
CA LEU A 89 3.69 -6.38 -5.34
C LEU A 89 4.61 -5.50 -6.17
N ASP A 90 5.20 -6.04 -7.25
CA ASP A 90 6.08 -5.30 -8.16
C ASP A 90 5.35 -4.15 -8.88
N ALA A 91 4.11 -4.40 -9.33
CA ALA A 91 3.30 -3.37 -9.96
C ALA A 91 2.88 -2.25 -9.00
N LEU A 92 2.55 -2.59 -7.74
CA LEU A 92 2.26 -1.60 -6.70
C LEU A 92 3.51 -0.81 -6.32
N ALA A 93 4.67 -1.47 -6.22
CA ALA A 93 5.96 -0.82 -6.00
C ALA A 93 6.26 0.20 -7.09
N ALA A 94 6.12 -0.20 -8.36
CA ALA A 94 6.31 0.68 -9.51
C ALA A 94 5.33 1.85 -9.51
N LEU A 95 4.06 1.61 -9.17
CA LEU A 95 3.04 2.66 -9.08
C LEU A 95 3.38 3.71 -8.01
N ILE A 96 3.88 3.27 -6.85
CA ILE A 96 4.30 4.17 -5.77
C ILE A 96 5.55 4.95 -6.18
N ALA A 97 6.53 4.28 -6.79
CA ALA A 97 7.74 4.91 -7.30
C ALA A 97 7.44 5.96 -8.38
N ASP A 98 6.44 5.72 -9.22
CA ASP A 98 5.92 6.66 -10.22
C ASP A 98 4.99 7.74 -9.61
N ARG A 99 4.91 7.84 -8.27
CA ARG A 99 4.06 8.82 -7.57
C ARG A 99 2.59 8.73 -7.97
N PHE A 100 2.11 7.52 -8.23
CA PHE A 100 0.77 7.25 -8.75
C PHE A 100 0.49 7.96 -10.09
N GLY A 101 1.52 8.24 -10.90
CA GLY A 101 1.41 9.01 -12.14
C GLY A 101 0.94 10.46 -11.92
N GLU A 102 1.21 11.01 -10.73
CA GLU A 102 1.07 12.44 -10.45
C GLU A 102 2.46 13.08 -10.58
N GLY A 103 2.68 13.80 -11.67
CA GLY A 103 3.99 14.33 -12.05
C GLY A 103 4.59 15.42 -11.15
N GLU A 104 4.05 15.68 -9.95
CA GLU A 104 4.52 16.74 -9.05
C GLU A 104 4.34 16.44 -7.56
#